data_AF-A0A927PAA4-F1
#
_entry.id   AF-A0A927PAA4-F1
#
_cell.length_a   1.000
_cell.length_b   1.000
_cell.length_c   1.000
_cell.angle_alpha   90.00
_cell.angle_beta   90.00
_cell.angle_gamma   90.00
#
_symmetry.space_group_name_H-M   'P 1'
#
loop_
_entity.id
_entity.type
_entity.pdbx_description
1 polymer ?
#
loop_
_entity_poly.entity_id
_entity_poly.type
_entity_poly.pdbx_seq_one_letter_code
_entity_poly.pdbx_strand_id
1 'polypeptide(L)'
;MDPTRIRYMKEWIEQLPKGNITYKSIRGKKYAYLQWTENGKQRSRRVQDDELQELTEKIAQRKVLEKKLKDAPEAAIMPAVMEEEFFFSEVKTGQELLDYVEPIRLYRKRECYSDLRDYVYGNSTDRVFILYGLRRTGKTTLIRQVIADMSEKMLKQTAFVQITPQVDLAKVNLDMRQLKKKGIRYVFIDEVTLMDDFIEGAALFSDIFASSGMKVVLSGTDSLGFVFSEDQELYDRCFMLHTTFVPYREFEHVLGVKGIDEYIRYGGTMSLGGVDYNRTGMTFATKKSASEYVDSAIARNIQHSLRNYQDGGHFRRLAELYEANELTSAINRIVEDINHRFTLSVLTDDFKSHDLSLTARNLLRDRNNPSTILQQIDKDEVTQQLRRLLEVLNKGEQTVKINDEHRAQIKEYLDLLDLTVDIDTVYLPDLNRNEKHTVITQPGLRYAQAEALIRTLMQDDVFRTFSLAERNAVTARILSDIQGRMMEDIVLLETKMSHPKCDVFKLMFDRGEFDMVVFDPEAASCAVYEVKHSAEAVDEQYRHLVDTGKCEATEFRYGSITGKYVIYRGETHDRNGIHYVNVEEYLNGLG
;
A
#
# COMPACT_ATOMS: atom_id res chain seq x y z
N MET A 1 15.58 38.86 20.20
CA MET A 1 14.68 37.90 19.50
C MET A 1 14.64 38.24 18.02
N ASP A 2 14.51 37.26 17.12
CA ASP A 2 14.07 37.49 15.74
C ASP A 2 12.59 37.96 15.80
N PRO A 3 12.24 39.17 15.32
CA PRO A 3 10.88 39.70 15.34
C PRO A 3 9.84 38.74 14.76
N THR A 4 10.27 37.91 13.82
CA THR A 4 9.44 36.92 13.12
C THR A 4 9.01 35.78 14.06
N ARG A 5 9.85 35.38 15.02
CA ARG A 5 9.54 34.29 15.97
C ARG A 5 8.49 34.66 17.01
N ILE A 6 8.53 35.89 17.54
CA ILE A 6 7.51 36.36 18.48
C ILE A 6 6.16 36.45 17.76
N ARG A 7 6.16 36.89 16.50
CA ARG A 7 4.95 36.97 15.68
C ARG A 7 4.32 35.59 15.48
N TYR A 8 5.09 34.60 15.02
CA TYR A 8 4.58 33.24 14.82
C TYR A 8 4.15 32.56 16.12
N MET A 9 4.86 32.77 17.24
CA MET A 9 4.46 32.20 18.52
C MET A 9 3.14 32.81 19.03
N LYS A 10 2.91 34.10 18.79
CA LYS A 10 1.62 34.76 19.08
C LYS A 10 0.49 34.24 18.19
N GLU A 11 0.72 34.13 16.89
CA GLU A 11 -0.25 33.56 15.93
C GLU A 11 -0.62 32.11 16.30
N TRP A 12 0.35 31.30 16.75
CA TRP A 12 0.10 29.91 17.13
C TRP A 12 -0.65 29.78 18.46
N ILE A 13 -0.34 30.64 19.44
CA ILE A 13 -1.14 30.74 20.67
C ILE A 13 -2.59 31.11 20.32
N GLU A 14 -2.84 31.93 19.31
CA GLU A 14 -4.21 32.27 18.90
C GLU A 14 -4.96 31.08 18.29
N GLN A 15 -4.27 30.19 17.57
CA GLN A 15 -4.87 29.01 16.94
C GLN A 15 -5.20 27.87 17.92
N LEU A 16 -4.56 27.81 19.09
CA LEU A 16 -4.82 26.77 20.08
C LEU A 16 -6.11 27.05 20.90
N PRO A 17 -6.84 26.02 21.37
CA PRO A 17 -8.08 26.20 22.13
C PRO A 17 -7.84 26.87 23.49
N LYS A 18 -8.63 27.90 23.80
CA LYS A 18 -8.62 28.59 25.11
C LYS A 18 -9.36 27.77 26.15
N GLY A 19 -8.87 27.79 27.39
CA GLY A 19 -9.63 27.32 28.55
C GLY A 19 -9.01 26.15 29.30
N ASN A 20 -9.86 25.42 30.03
CA ASN A 20 -9.50 24.26 30.85
C ASN A 20 -10.55 23.17 30.70
N ILE A 21 -10.12 21.91 30.80
CA ILE A 21 -11.02 20.76 30.93
C ILE A 21 -11.45 20.62 32.38
N THR A 22 -12.76 20.54 32.62
CA THR A 22 -13.36 20.24 33.92
C THR A 22 -14.36 19.09 33.80
N TYR A 23 -14.61 18.38 34.89
CA TYR A 23 -15.50 17.22 34.90
C TYR A 23 -16.76 17.50 35.70
N LYS A 24 -17.92 17.10 35.18
CA LYS A 24 -19.20 17.12 35.90
C LYS A 24 -19.80 15.73 35.97
N SER A 25 -20.26 15.35 37.16
CA SER A 25 -20.97 14.09 37.38
C SER A 25 -22.48 14.32 37.27
N ILE A 26 -23.15 13.68 36.32
CA ILE A 26 -24.60 13.76 36.14
C ILE A 26 -25.16 12.34 36.17
N ARG A 27 -26.03 12.05 37.15
CA ARG A 27 -26.64 10.72 37.37
C ARG A 27 -25.61 9.58 37.40
N GLY A 28 -24.47 9.78 38.05
CA GLY A 28 -23.41 8.77 38.23
C GLY A 28 -22.42 8.62 37.08
N LYS A 29 -22.61 9.29 35.94
CA LYS A 29 -21.64 9.33 34.82
C LYS A 29 -20.83 10.63 34.82
N LYS A 30 -19.51 10.53 34.63
CA LYS A 30 -18.59 11.68 34.50
C LYS A 30 -18.57 12.16 33.04
N TYR A 31 -18.66 13.47 32.84
CA TYR A 31 -18.59 14.10 31.53
C TYR A 31 -17.56 15.23 31.55
N ALA A 32 -16.72 15.31 30.51
CA ALA A 32 -15.75 16.38 30.33
C ALA A 32 -16.38 17.63 29.70
N TYR A 33 -15.96 18.80 30.17
CA TYR A 33 -16.38 20.11 29.69
C TYR A 33 -15.16 21.00 29.47
N LEU A 34 -15.11 21.69 28.33
CA LEU A 34 -14.19 22.78 28.09
C LEU A 34 -14.79 24.06 28.66
N GLN A 35 -14.06 24.75 29.54
CA GLN A 35 -14.46 26.04 30.10
C GLN A 35 -13.45 27.13 29.72
N TRP A 36 -13.92 28.23 29.14
CA TRP A 36 -13.10 29.36 28.73
C TRP A 36 -13.79 30.71 28.98
N THR A 37 -13.01 31.78 29.04
CA THR A 37 -13.53 33.15 29.15
C THR A 37 -13.48 33.81 27.78
N GLU A 38 -14.60 34.38 27.34
CA GLU A 38 -14.71 35.14 26.10
C GLU A 38 -15.48 36.43 26.37
N ASN A 39 -14.92 37.58 26.01
CA ASN A 39 -15.51 38.91 26.26
C ASN A 39 -15.97 39.12 27.72
N GLY A 40 -15.19 38.63 28.68
CA GLY A 40 -15.49 38.73 30.12
C GLY A 40 -16.57 37.78 30.64
N LYS A 41 -17.15 36.91 29.80
CA LYS A 41 -18.15 35.90 30.21
C LYS A 41 -17.56 34.50 30.15
N GLN A 42 -17.84 33.71 31.19
CA GLN A 42 -17.49 32.28 31.23
C GLN A 42 -18.41 31.50 30.28
N ARG A 43 -17.80 30.72 29.39
CA ARG A 43 -18.44 29.79 28.47
C ARG A 43 -18.03 28.38 28.82
N SER A 44 -18.94 27.43 28.60
CA SER A 44 -18.63 26.00 28.76
C SER A 44 -19.31 25.18 27.68
N ARG A 45 -18.57 24.25 27.07
CA ARG A 45 -19.08 23.28 26.09
C ARG A 45 -18.74 21.86 26.57
N ARG A 46 -19.65 20.91 26.33
CA ARG A 46 -19.38 19.49 26.57
C ARG A 46 -18.40 18.96 25.52
N VAL A 47 -17.39 18.22 25.96
CA VAL A 47 -16.37 17.60 25.10
C VAL A 47 -16.78 16.14 24.83
N GLN A 48 -16.63 15.69 23.59
CA GLN A 48 -16.87 14.30 23.20
C GLN A 48 -15.65 13.43 23.56
N ASP A 49 -15.85 12.12 23.75
CA ASP A 49 -14.79 11.24 24.26
C ASP A 49 -13.64 11.03 23.25
N ASP A 50 -13.94 11.13 21.94
CA ASP A 50 -12.98 11.06 20.83
C ASP A 50 -12.13 12.34 20.67
N GLU A 51 -12.66 13.51 21.04
CA GLU A 51 -11.95 14.80 21.00
C GLU A 51 -11.13 15.07 22.28
N LEU A 52 -11.40 14.36 23.37
CA LEU A 52 -10.93 14.72 24.71
C LEU A 52 -9.40 14.70 24.85
N GLN A 53 -8.73 13.69 24.29
CA GLN A 53 -7.28 13.54 24.40
C GLN A 53 -6.56 14.68 23.64
N GLU A 54 -6.89 14.85 22.37
CA GLU A 54 -6.33 15.90 21.50
C GLU A 54 -6.57 17.30 22.08
N LEU A 55 -7.78 17.57 22.55
CA LEU A 55 -8.13 18.87 23.14
C LEU A 55 -7.34 19.15 24.43
N THR A 56 -7.10 18.12 25.25
CA THR A 56 -6.31 18.24 26.48
C THR A 56 -4.85 18.57 26.18
N GLU A 57 -4.26 17.88 25.20
CA GLU A 57 -2.88 18.11 24.76
C GLU A 57 -2.72 19.53 24.17
N LYS A 58 -3.64 19.98 23.31
CA LYS A 58 -3.64 21.33 22.73
C LYS A 58 -3.77 22.44 23.78
N ILE A 59 -4.59 22.24 24.82
CA ILE A 59 -4.72 23.20 25.94
C ILE A 59 -3.44 23.23 26.79
N ALA A 60 -2.82 22.08 27.02
CA ALA A 60 -1.54 22.01 27.73
C ALA A 60 -0.44 22.76 26.94
N GLN A 61 -0.34 22.51 25.63
CA GLN A 61 0.56 23.23 24.73
C GLN A 61 0.31 24.75 24.77
N ARG A 62 -0.95 25.19 24.70
CA ARG A 62 -1.31 26.61 24.78
C ARG A 62 -0.80 27.26 26.07
N LYS A 63 -0.99 26.61 27.23
CA LYS A 63 -0.54 27.13 28.52
C LYS A 63 0.98 27.23 28.61
N VAL A 64 1.69 26.24 28.06
CA VAL A 64 3.15 26.27 27.98
C VAL A 64 3.59 27.47 27.15
N LEU A 65 2.97 27.71 25.99
CA LEU A 65 3.30 28.83 25.11
C LEU A 65 2.92 30.19 25.70
N GLU A 66 1.75 30.32 26.32
CA GLU A 66 1.33 31.54 27.02
C GLU A 66 2.26 31.89 28.18
N LYS A 67 2.73 30.87 28.92
CA LYS A 67 3.74 31.06 29.98
C LYS A 67 5.08 31.50 29.38
N LYS A 68 5.55 30.84 28.30
CA LYS A 68 6.76 31.22 27.56
C LYS A 68 6.71 32.66 27.01
N LEU A 69 5.52 33.13 26.59
CA LEU A 69 5.32 34.50 26.12
C LEU A 69 5.29 35.53 27.27
N LYS A 70 4.69 35.16 28.42
CA LYS A 70 4.53 36.04 29.58
C LYS A 70 5.84 36.24 30.38
N ASP A 71 6.67 35.21 30.43
CA ASP A 71 7.96 35.23 31.15
C ASP A 71 9.09 35.91 30.33
N ALA A 72 8.77 36.62 29.25
CA ALA A 72 9.72 37.32 28.38
C ALA A 72 9.74 38.85 28.61
N PRO A 73 10.46 39.37 29.64
CA PRO A 73 10.84 40.78 29.68
C PRO A 73 12.05 41.05 28.77
N GLU A 74 12.00 42.18 28.09
CA GLU A 74 12.72 42.55 26.87
C GLU A 74 14.25 42.73 26.97
N ALA A 75 14.95 42.37 28.07
CA ALA A 75 16.39 42.73 28.17
C ALA A 75 17.33 41.90 29.06
N ALA A 76 16.95 40.76 29.68
CA ALA A 76 17.83 40.22 30.74
C ALA A 76 17.92 38.70 30.93
N ILE A 77 17.93 37.86 29.89
CA ILE A 77 18.54 36.51 30.00
C ILE A 77 19.15 36.11 28.65
N MET A 78 20.39 36.52 28.41
CA MET A 78 21.07 36.33 27.12
C MET A 78 21.93 35.06 26.97
N PRO A 79 22.21 34.21 27.99
CA PRO A 79 22.87 32.93 27.67
C PRO A 79 22.16 31.64 28.15
N ALA A 80 21.31 31.64 29.18
CA ALA A 80 20.82 30.39 29.78
C ALA A 80 19.46 29.87 29.26
N VAL A 81 18.69 30.71 28.55
CA VAL A 81 17.36 30.34 28.00
C VAL A 81 17.45 29.97 26.52
N MET A 82 18.66 29.94 25.94
CA MET A 82 18.90 29.54 24.55
C MET A 82 18.81 28.03 24.29
N GLU A 83 18.64 27.20 25.33
CA GLU A 83 18.74 25.74 25.20
C GLU A 83 17.40 24.98 25.05
N GLU A 84 16.23 25.60 25.26
CA GLU A 84 14.97 24.97 24.83
C GLU A 84 14.61 25.37 23.40
N GLU A 85 15.12 24.54 22.49
CA GLU A 85 15.10 24.72 21.06
C GLU A 85 13.70 24.47 20.49
N PHE A 86 12.99 25.55 20.16
CA PHE A 86 11.67 25.44 19.56
C PHE A 86 11.76 25.04 18.08
N PHE A 87 10.98 24.03 17.68
CA PHE A 87 10.71 23.63 16.30
C PHE A 87 9.19 23.59 16.09
N PHE A 88 8.72 23.89 14.89
CA PHE A 88 7.30 23.79 14.55
C PHE A 88 6.89 22.33 14.28
N SER A 89 7.80 21.57 13.70
CA SER A 89 7.67 20.13 13.44
C SER A 89 8.13 19.32 14.65
N GLU A 90 7.74 18.04 14.69
CA GLU A 90 8.28 17.12 15.68
C GLU A 90 9.69 16.68 15.28
N VAL A 91 10.71 17.29 15.89
CA VAL A 91 12.12 17.07 15.55
C VAL A 91 12.81 16.21 16.61
N LYS A 92 13.45 15.12 16.19
CA LYS A 92 14.27 14.25 17.03
C LYS A 92 15.73 14.38 16.67
N THR A 93 16.56 14.66 17.67
CA THR A 93 18.03 14.74 17.55
C THR A 93 18.69 14.14 18.80
N GLY A 94 20.00 13.88 18.75
CA GLY A 94 20.76 13.42 19.91
C GLY A 94 20.20 12.14 20.54
N GLN A 95 20.01 12.14 21.86
CA GLN A 95 19.53 10.95 22.58
C GLN A 95 18.11 10.54 22.19
N GLU A 96 17.20 11.50 21.94
CA GLU A 96 15.84 11.18 21.51
C GLU A 96 15.83 10.43 20.17
N LEU A 97 16.73 10.80 19.26
CA LEU A 97 16.88 10.11 17.97
C LEU A 97 17.42 8.69 18.16
N LEU A 98 18.36 8.50 19.08
CA LEU A 98 18.90 7.17 19.42
C LEU A 98 17.80 6.26 19.97
N ASP A 99 17.06 6.73 20.98
CA ASP A 99 15.96 5.99 21.60
C ASP A 99 14.87 5.66 20.57
N TYR A 100 14.65 6.56 19.61
CA TYR A 100 13.71 6.35 18.51
C TYR A 100 14.14 5.24 17.54
N VAL A 101 15.43 5.05 17.26
CA VAL A 101 15.89 4.04 16.28
C VAL A 101 16.31 2.72 16.92
N GLU A 102 16.58 2.70 18.22
CA GLU A 102 17.04 1.50 18.94
C GLU A 102 16.13 0.27 18.75
N PRO A 103 14.78 0.38 18.84
CA PRO A 103 13.90 -0.78 18.76
C PRO A 103 13.94 -1.53 17.42
N ILE A 104 14.41 -0.89 16.34
CA ILE A 104 14.38 -1.46 14.99
C ILE A 104 15.73 -1.98 14.52
N ARG A 105 16.79 -1.88 15.34
CA ARG A 105 18.15 -2.31 14.98
C ARG A 105 18.26 -3.78 14.61
N LEU A 106 17.44 -4.62 15.27
CA LEU A 106 17.44 -6.06 15.04
C LEU A 106 16.49 -6.48 13.91
N TYR A 107 15.73 -5.55 13.33
CA TYR A 107 14.84 -5.88 12.23
C TYR A 107 15.66 -6.16 10.98
N ARG A 108 15.22 -7.18 10.25
CA ARG A 108 15.78 -7.48 8.93
C ARG A 108 15.50 -6.31 7.97
N LYS A 109 16.42 -6.09 7.04
CA LYS A 109 16.38 -4.96 6.12
C LYS A 109 15.70 -5.39 4.82
N ARG A 110 14.93 -4.48 4.26
CA ARG A 110 14.32 -4.60 2.93
C ARG A 110 15.40 -4.63 1.84
N GLU A 111 15.08 -5.15 0.66
CA GLU A 111 16.01 -5.21 -0.47
C GLU A 111 16.41 -3.80 -0.93
N CYS A 112 15.42 -2.90 -1.01
CA CYS A 112 15.59 -1.48 -1.38
C CYS A 112 16.29 -0.62 -0.30
N TYR A 113 16.69 -1.20 0.83
CA TYR A 113 17.49 -0.49 1.84
C TYR A 113 18.83 0.00 1.27
N SER A 114 19.40 -0.76 0.33
CA SER A 114 20.70 -0.45 -0.28
C SER A 114 20.67 0.89 -1.02
N ASP A 115 19.61 1.20 -1.76
CA ASP A 115 19.46 2.46 -2.50
C ASP A 115 19.45 3.68 -1.57
N LEU A 116 18.65 3.61 -0.48
CA LEU A 116 18.61 4.70 0.51
C LEU A 116 19.97 4.86 1.19
N ARG A 117 20.61 3.74 1.58
CA ARG A 117 21.94 3.77 2.19
C ARG A 117 22.94 4.43 1.25
N ASP A 118 22.98 4.00 0.00
CA ASP A 118 23.97 4.47 -0.97
C ASP A 118 23.79 5.97 -1.27
N TYR A 119 22.55 6.46 -1.29
CA TYR A 119 22.29 7.90 -1.28
C TYR A 119 22.83 8.57 -0.01
N VAL A 120 22.50 8.10 1.19
CA VAL A 120 22.86 8.78 2.44
C VAL A 120 24.38 8.83 2.66
N TYR A 121 25.08 7.72 2.42
CA TYR A 121 26.52 7.59 2.62
C TYR A 121 27.36 8.00 1.40
N GLY A 122 26.75 8.10 0.22
CA GLY A 122 27.41 8.49 -1.02
C GLY A 122 27.70 9.99 -1.14
N ASN A 123 28.23 10.39 -2.29
CA ASN A 123 28.71 11.76 -2.52
C ASN A 123 27.66 12.72 -3.13
N SER A 124 26.50 12.23 -3.59
CA SER A 124 25.47 13.10 -4.21
C SER A 124 24.89 14.06 -3.18
N THR A 125 24.99 15.37 -3.37
CA THR A 125 24.47 16.34 -2.39
C THR A 125 23.45 17.30 -2.98
N ASP A 126 23.36 17.44 -4.29
CA ASP A 126 22.49 18.37 -5.00
C ASP A 126 21.06 17.86 -5.23
N ARG A 127 20.80 16.59 -4.92
CA ARG A 127 19.50 15.94 -5.09
C ARG A 127 18.89 15.54 -3.74
N VAL A 128 17.58 15.42 -3.71
CA VAL A 128 16.84 14.83 -2.58
C VAL A 128 16.50 13.37 -2.86
N PHE A 129 16.29 12.57 -1.82
CA PHE A 129 15.83 11.19 -1.97
C PHE A 129 14.40 11.05 -1.46
N ILE A 130 13.52 10.49 -2.26
CA ILE A 130 12.10 10.35 -1.96
C ILE A 130 11.76 8.88 -1.78
N LEU A 131 11.20 8.56 -0.61
CA LEU A 131 10.59 7.28 -0.28
C LEU A 131 9.07 7.42 -0.30
N TYR A 132 8.44 6.83 -1.30
CA TYR A 132 6.99 6.95 -1.52
C TYR A 132 6.34 5.60 -1.79
N GLY A 133 5.01 5.57 -1.73
CA GLY A 133 4.20 4.37 -1.93
C GLY A 133 3.14 4.19 -0.85
N LEU A 134 2.38 3.10 -0.94
CA LEU A 134 1.21 2.86 -0.08
C LEU A 134 1.55 2.76 1.41
N ARG A 135 0.54 2.94 2.27
CA ARG A 135 0.69 2.85 3.73
C ARG A 135 1.19 1.48 4.16
N ARG A 136 1.93 1.45 5.28
CA ARG A 136 2.44 0.20 5.90
C ARG A 136 3.39 -0.61 5.01
N THR A 137 4.16 0.04 4.15
CA THR A 137 5.17 -0.59 3.28
C THR A 137 6.60 -0.44 3.82
N GLY A 138 6.77 0.10 5.03
CA GLY A 138 8.06 0.11 5.73
C GLY A 138 8.94 1.35 5.47
N LYS A 139 8.43 2.43 4.87
CA LYS A 139 9.19 3.69 4.65
C LYS A 139 9.86 4.23 5.92
N THR A 140 9.10 4.49 6.98
CA THR A 140 9.64 4.98 8.26
C THR A 140 10.63 3.98 8.88
N THR A 141 10.41 2.68 8.70
CA THR A 141 11.35 1.64 9.15
C THR A 141 12.67 1.71 8.40
N LEU A 142 12.65 1.87 7.07
CA LEU A 142 13.84 2.07 6.24
C LEU A 142 14.66 3.27 6.69
N ILE A 143 13.99 4.41 6.91
CA ILE A 143 14.62 5.64 7.43
C ILE A 143 15.30 5.37 8.76
N ARG A 144 14.57 4.78 9.71
CA ARG A 144 15.11 4.47 11.05
C ARG A 144 16.29 3.51 10.97
N GLN A 145 16.24 2.49 10.10
CA GLN A 145 17.35 1.54 9.91
C GLN A 145 18.61 2.25 9.41
N VAL A 146 18.50 3.12 8.39
CA VAL A 146 19.64 3.87 7.88
C VAL A 146 20.24 4.80 8.93
N ILE A 147 19.40 5.46 9.75
CA ILE A 147 19.86 6.26 10.89
C ILE A 147 20.54 5.37 11.92
N ALA A 148 19.98 4.21 12.25
CA ALA A 148 20.53 3.30 13.25
C ALA A 148 21.94 2.79 12.92
N ASP A 149 22.25 2.63 11.63
CA ASP A 149 23.56 2.21 11.12
C ASP A 149 24.60 3.35 11.06
N MET A 150 24.20 4.60 11.33
CA MET A 150 25.12 5.74 11.26
C MET A 150 26.19 5.68 12.35
N SER A 151 27.41 6.12 12.00
CA SER A 151 28.46 6.36 12.99
C SER A 151 28.02 7.43 14.00
N GLU A 152 28.58 7.40 15.21
CA GLU A 152 28.30 8.41 16.25
C GLU A 152 28.50 9.85 15.76
N LYS A 153 29.50 10.07 14.89
CA LYS A 153 29.77 11.38 14.29
C LYS A 153 28.63 11.83 13.38
N MET A 154 28.11 10.93 12.55
CA MET A 154 26.99 11.23 11.67
C MET A 154 25.70 11.45 12.47
N LEU A 155 25.43 10.61 13.46
CA LEU A 155 24.26 10.74 14.34
C LEU A 155 24.16 12.10 15.03
N LYS A 156 25.31 12.66 15.47
CA LYS A 156 25.36 14.03 16.04
C LYS A 156 24.98 15.12 15.03
N GLN A 157 25.02 14.81 13.74
CA GLN A 157 24.66 15.70 12.62
C GLN A 157 23.36 15.26 11.94
N THR A 158 22.53 14.43 12.59
CA THR A 158 21.30 13.89 12.02
C THR A 158 20.07 14.41 12.75
N ALA A 159 19.03 14.72 11.99
CA ALA A 159 17.70 15.00 12.50
C ALA A 159 16.63 14.15 11.79
N PHE A 160 15.69 13.64 12.57
CA PHE A 160 14.43 13.12 12.07
C PHE A 160 13.34 14.15 12.31
N VAL A 161 12.52 14.43 11.31
CA VAL A 161 11.49 15.48 11.33
C VAL A 161 10.18 14.84 10.92
N GLN A 162 9.22 14.77 11.84
CA GLN A 162 7.87 14.31 11.56
C GLN A 162 6.97 15.51 11.29
N ILE A 163 6.36 15.54 10.11
CA ILE A 163 5.37 16.55 9.74
C ILE A 163 4.02 16.20 10.36
N THR A 164 3.30 17.22 10.80
CA THR A 164 1.93 17.13 11.32
C THR A 164 1.02 18.07 10.51
N PRO A 165 -0.32 17.84 10.46
CA PRO A 165 -1.22 18.57 9.58
C PRO A 165 -1.33 20.09 9.79
N GLN A 166 -0.70 20.66 10.82
CA GLN A 166 -0.71 22.11 11.10
C GLN A 166 0.59 22.81 10.70
N VAL A 167 1.57 22.04 10.21
CA VAL A 167 2.86 22.52 9.75
C VAL A 167 2.78 22.75 8.26
N ASP A 168 3.17 23.94 7.82
CA ASP A 168 3.28 24.34 6.41
C ASP A 168 4.77 24.40 6.02
N LEU A 169 5.04 24.52 4.72
CA LEU A 169 6.40 24.55 4.21
C LEU A 169 7.21 25.75 4.73
N ALA A 170 6.56 26.88 5.00
CA ALA A 170 7.22 28.06 5.57
C ALA A 170 7.78 27.78 6.97
N LYS A 171 7.03 27.05 7.82
CA LYS A 171 7.48 26.57 9.12
C LYS A 171 8.61 25.54 8.98
N VAL A 172 8.50 24.60 8.05
CA VAL A 172 9.58 23.62 7.79
C VAL A 172 10.86 24.31 7.32
N ASN A 173 10.77 25.35 6.49
CA ASN A 173 11.92 26.16 6.08
C ASN A 173 12.63 26.79 7.30
N LEU A 174 11.87 27.31 8.28
CA LEU A 174 12.44 27.85 9.51
C LEU A 174 13.13 26.76 10.34
N ASP A 175 12.50 25.60 10.50
CA ASP A 175 13.07 24.44 11.19
C ASP A 175 14.36 23.96 10.51
N MET A 176 14.36 23.80 9.18
CA MET A 176 15.51 23.38 8.39
C MET A 176 16.68 24.37 8.47
N ARG A 177 16.41 25.68 8.41
CA ARG A 177 17.44 26.72 8.61
C ARG A 177 18.05 26.65 10.01
N GLN A 178 17.23 26.34 11.02
CA GLN A 178 17.70 26.15 12.39
C GLN A 178 18.56 24.88 12.53
N LEU A 179 18.14 23.76 11.94
CA LEU A 179 18.92 22.52 11.89
C LEU A 179 20.29 22.76 11.23
N LYS A 180 20.31 23.46 10.08
CA LYS A 180 21.54 23.83 9.38
C LYS A 180 22.48 24.68 10.25
N LYS A 181 21.95 25.68 10.99
CA LYS A 181 22.73 26.50 11.92
C LYS A 181 23.36 25.68 13.06
N LYS A 182 22.75 24.56 13.43
CA LYS A 182 23.28 23.61 14.43
C LYS A 182 24.29 22.62 13.85
N GLY A 183 24.61 22.72 12.56
CA GLY A 183 25.52 21.80 11.90
C GLY A 183 24.92 20.44 11.60
N ILE A 184 23.58 20.32 11.59
CA ILE A 184 22.89 19.13 11.09
C ILE A 184 23.11 19.04 9.58
N ARG A 185 23.55 17.87 9.13
CA ARG A 185 23.86 17.55 7.74
C ARG A 185 22.87 16.55 7.14
N TYR A 186 22.37 15.61 7.92
CA TYR A 186 21.44 14.58 7.46
C TYR A 186 20.06 14.87 8.02
N VAL A 187 19.06 15.05 7.16
CA VAL A 187 17.69 15.30 7.58
C VAL A 187 16.75 14.33 6.90
N PHE A 188 15.97 13.62 7.71
CA PHE A 188 14.93 12.71 7.27
C PHE A 188 13.59 13.32 7.65
N ILE A 189 12.78 13.68 6.65
CA ILE A 189 11.48 14.33 6.85
C ILE A 189 10.39 13.33 6.47
N ASP A 190 9.61 12.91 7.45
CA ASP A 190 8.54 11.93 7.30
C ASP A 190 7.16 12.58 7.22
N GLU A 191 6.29 11.95 6.43
CA GLU A 191 4.96 12.43 6.03
C GLU A 191 4.95 13.88 5.48
N VAL A 192 5.93 14.23 4.63
CA VAL A 192 6.03 15.57 4.01
C VAL A 192 4.79 15.95 3.21
N THR A 193 4.12 14.95 2.66
CA THR A 193 2.89 15.10 1.90
C THR A 193 1.69 15.40 2.79
N LEU A 194 1.85 15.72 4.08
CA LEU A 194 0.78 16.31 4.90
C LEU A 194 0.75 17.84 4.82
N MET A 195 1.79 18.47 4.25
CA MET A 195 1.78 19.91 4.00
C MET A 195 0.97 20.21 2.75
N ASP A 196 0.00 21.11 2.86
CA ASP A 196 -0.85 21.51 1.74
C ASP A 196 -0.05 22.18 0.61
N ASP A 197 1.04 22.88 0.96
CA ASP A 197 1.93 23.60 0.05
C ASP A 197 3.18 22.78 -0.35
N PHE A 198 3.18 21.46 -0.13
CA PHE A 198 4.33 20.61 -0.47
C PHE A 198 4.61 20.58 -1.97
N ILE A 199 3.59 20.35 -2.80
CA ILE A 199 3.76 20.07 -4.23
C ILE A 199 4.47 21.25 -4.92
N GLU A 200 3.95 22.46 -4.74
CA GLU A 200 4.48 23.71 -5.33
C GLU A 200 5.80 24.18 -4.73
N GLY A 201 6.14 23.70 -3.54
CA GLY A 201 7.30 24.18 -2.80
C GLY A 201 8.39 23.12 -2.62
N ALA A 202 8.25 21.94 -3.22
CA ALA A 202 9.19 20.83 -3.06
C ALA A 202 10.62 21.21 -3.45
N ALA A 203 10.80 22.11 -4.42
CA ALA A 203 12.10 22.65 -4.84
C ALA A 203 12.90 23.28 -3.70
N LEU A 204 12.24 23.73 -2.61
CA LEU A 204 12.91 24.22 -1.40
C LEU A 204 13.96 23.24 -0.88
N PHE A 205 13.63 21.95 -0.88
CA PHE A 205 14.49 20.91 -0.29
C PHE A 205 15.76 20.69 -1.11
N SER A 206 15.66 20.67 -2.44
CA SER A 206 16.81 20.51 -3.34
C SER A 206 17.61 21.81 -3.49
N ASP A 207 16.95 22.92 -3.81
CA ASP A 207 17.63 24.16 -4.24
C ASP A 207 18.29 24.93 -3.11
N ILE A 208 17.78 24.80 -1.89
CA ILE A 208 18.33 25.54 -0.73
C ILE A 208 19.12 24.62 0.18
N PHE A 209 18.57 23.45 0.52
CA PHE A 209 19.16 22.60 1.56
C PHE A 209 20.12 21.57 0.98
N ALA A 210 19.69 20.76 0.01
CA ALA A 210 20.56 19.78 -0.64
C ALA A 210 21.77 20.46 -1.31
N SER A 211 21.53 21.46 -2.17
CA SER A 211 22.58 22.26 -2.83
C SER A 211 23.63 22.85 -1.89
N SER A 212 23.28 23.04 -0.61
CA SER A 212 24.17 23.53 0.44
C SER A 212 24.97 22.46 1.20
N GLY A 213 24.90 21.21 0.75
CA GLY A 213 25.64 20.07 1.29
C GLY A 213 24.89 19.24 2.33
N MET A 214 23.59 19.49 2.53
CA MET A 214 22.73 18.63 3.37
C MET A 214 22.27 17.41 2.58
N LYS A 215 22.06 16.29 3.26
CA LYS A 215 21.40 15.10 2.73
C LYS A 215 19.96 15.11 3.20
N VAL A 216 19.03 15.26 2.27
CA VAL A 216 17.60 15.33 2.59
C VAL A 216 16.91 14.08 2.06
N VAL A 217 16.22 13.38 2.95
CA VAL A 217 15.34 12.25 2.61
C VAL A 217 13.91 12.68 2.94
N LEU A 218 12.99 12.53 2.00
CA LEU A 218 11.59 12.86 2.13
C LEU A 218 10.78 11.56 2.08
N SER A 219 9.78 11.39 2.94
CA SER A 219 8.85 10.28 2.85
C SER A 219 7.40 10.69 3.07
N GLY A 220 6.49 9.90 2.53
CA GLY A 220 5.06 10.13 2.66
C GLY A 220 4.24 9.00 2.06
N THR A 221 2.95 8.99 2.39
CA THR A 221 2.03 7.94 1.93
C THR A 221 1.13 8.38 0.78
N ASP A 222 1.13 9.68 0.45
CA ASP A 222 0.50 10.23 -0.74
C ASP A 222 1.48 10.16 -1.92
N SER A 223 1.32 9.13 -2.75
CA SER A 223 2.26 8.87 -3.85
C SER A 223 2.10 9.87 -5.00
N LEU A 224 0.88 10.34 -5.26
CA LEU A 224 0.62 11.34 -6.30
C LEU A 224 1.26 12.68 -5.97
N GLY A 225 1.23 13.09 -4.70
CA GLY A 225 1.90 14.33 -4.27
C GLY A 225 3.39 14.35 -4.68
N PHE A 226 4.09 13.22 -4.58
CA PHE A 226 5.47 13.10 -5.04
C PHE A 226 5.61 13.05 -6.56
N VAL A 227 4.75 12.32 -7.26
CA VAL A 227 4.76 12.27 -8.75
C VAL A 227 4.56 13.67 -9.33
N PHE A 228 3.62 14.46 -8.79
CA PHE A 228 3.42 15.85 -9.22
C PHE A 228 4.60 16.75 -8.84
N SER A 229 5.17 16.56 -7.65
CA SER A 229 6.36 17.30 -7.23
C SER A 229 7.56 17.00 -8.12
N GLU A 230 7.75 15.75 -8.55
CA GLU A 230 8.78 15.35 -9.51
C GLU A 230 8.58 16.05 -10.86
N ASP A 231 7.38 15.99 -11.42
CA ASP A 231 7.10 16.52 -12.77
C ASP A 231 7.18 18.06 -12.84
N GLN A 232 6.81 18.78 -11.76
CA GLN A 232 6.67 20.24 -11.80
C GLN A 232 7.79 21.00 -11.07
N GLU A 233 8.26 20.51 -9.94
CA GLU A 233 9.18 21.25 -9.07
C GLU A 233 10.56 20.62 -8.98
N LEU A 234 10.68 19.30 -8.87
CA LEU A 234 11.96 18.65 -8.61
C LEU A 234 12.69 18.25 -9.90
N TYR A 235 11.99 17.83 -10.95
CA TYR A 235 12.55 17.29 -12.20
C TYR A 235 13.64 16.25 -11.92
N ASP A 236 14.85 16.43 -12.46
CA ASP A 236 15.99 15.53 -12.25
C ASP A 236 16.71 15.72 -10.90
N ARG A 237 16.19 16.59 -10.01
CA ARG A 237 16.78 16.91 -8.70
C ARG A 237 16.33 15.99 -7.57
N CYS A 238 15.68 14.87 -7.89
CA CYS A 238 15.34 13.84 -6.92
C CYS A 238 15.75 12.43 -7.37
N PHE A 239 15.88 11.54 -6.39
CA PHE A 239 15.83 10.10 -6.60
C PHE A 239 14.51 9.60 -6.04
N MET A 240 13.77 8.84 -6.85
CA MET A 240 12.47 8.29 -6.50
C MET A 240 12.62 6.80 -6.21
N LEU A 241 12.24 6.38 -5.00
CA LEU A 241 12.18 4.97 -4.62
C LEU A 241 10.78 4.61 -4.12
N HIS A 242 10.11 3.77 -4.89
CA HIS A 242 8.78 3.29 -4.57
C HIS A 242 8.83 2.04 -3.69
N THR A 243 8.02 2.00 -2.64
CA THR A 243 8.07 0.93 -1.63
C THR A 243 6.86 0.00 -1.65
N THR A 244 5.86 0.21 -2.51
CA THR A 244 4.58 -0.55 -2.48
C THR A 244 4.77 -2.03 -2.74
N PHE A 245 5.53 -2.38 -3.76
CA PHE A 245 5.77 -3.78 -4.10
C PHE A 245 6.72 -4.42 -3.08
N VAL A 246 6.35 -5.62 -2.63
CA VAL A 246 7.12 -6.45 -1.71
C VAL A 246 7.06 -7.89 -2.26
N PRO A 247 8.10 -8.39 -2.93
CA PRO A 247 8.10 -9.75 -3.49
C PRO A 247 8.06 -10.80 -2.37
N TYR A 248 7.62 -12.02 -2.70
CA TYR A 248 7.53 -13.15 -1.78
C TYR A 248 8.82 -13.37 -0.99
N ARG A 249 9.97 -13.36 -1.68
CA ARG A 249 11.28 -13.57 -1.07
C ARG A 249 11.60 -12.52 -0.01
N GLU A 250 11.24 -11.26 -0.27
CA GLU A 250 11.45 -10.15 0.67
C GLU A 250 10.49 -10.29 1.85
N PHE A 251 9.23 -10.66 1.60
CA PHE A 251 8.25 -10.93 2.65
C PHE A 251 8.73 -12.05 3.59
N GLU A 252 9.14 -13.20 3.05
CA GLU A 252 9.66 -14.32 3.85
C GLU A 252 10.92 -13.89 4.60
N HIS A 253 11.86 -13.25 3.90
CA HIS A 253 13.11 -12.82 4.51
C HIS A 253 12.87 -11.80 5.62
N VAL A 254 12.17 -10.70 5.36
CA VAL A 254 12.08 -9.59 6.30
C VAL A 254 11.14 -9.90 7.47
N LEU A 255 9.99 -10.53 7.20
CA LEU A 255 9.00 -10.81 8.24
C LEU A 255 9.21 -12.18 8.91
N GLY A 256 10.00 -13.07 8.31
CA GLY A 256 10.25 -14.42 8.84
C GLY A 256 9.07 -15.37 8.69
N VAL A 257 8.13 -15.06 7.79
CA VAL A 257 6.89 -15.82 7.57
C VAL A 257 7.05 -16.66 6.31
N LYS A 258 7.06 -17.98 6.47
CA LYS A 258 7.24 -18.92 5.36
C LYS A 258 5.90 -19.38 4.80
N GLY A 259 5.90 -19.74 3.53
CA GLY A 259 4.74 -20.35 2.88
C GLY A 259 4.04 -19.43 1.87
N ILE A 260 3.86 -19.91 0.65
CA ILE A 260 3.14 -19.16 -0.40
C ILE A 260 1.71 -18.79 0.01
N ASP A 261 1.02 -19.66 0.76
CA ASP A 261 -0.33 -19.39 1.25
C ASP A 261 -0.37 -18.24 2.26
N GLU A 262 0.67 -18.09 3.09
CA GLU A 262 0.77 -17.01 4.06
C GLU A 262 1.07 -15.67 3.37
N TYR A 263 1.90 -15.69 2.33
CA TYR A 263 2.10 -14.53 1.46
C TYR A 263 0.82 -14.14 0.72
N ILE A 264 0.06 -15.11 0.20
CA ILE A 264 -1.26 -14.84 -0.41
C ILE A 264 -2.21 -14.15 0.58
N ARG A 265 -2.19 -14.54 1.86
CA ARG A 265 -3.06 -13.99 2.91
C ARG A 265 -2.66 -12.60 3.38
N TYR A 266 -1.36 -12.36 3.52
CA TYR A 266 -0.85 -11.23 4.29
C TYR A 266 0.15 -10.35 3.52
N GLY A 267 0.58 -10.78 2.34
CA GLY A 267 1.50 -10.06 1.47
C GLY A 267 0.95 -8.70 1.00
N GLY A 268 1.86 -7.81 0.60
CA GLY A 268 1.56 -6.44 0.18
C GLY A 268 1.72 -5.38 1.27
N THR A 269 1.85 -5.76 2.55
CA THR A 269 2.18 -4.81 3.63
C THR A 269 3.26 -5.36 4.56
N MET A 270 4.05 -4.46 5.15
CA MET A 270 5.14 -4.69 6.10
C MET A 270 4.72 -4.44 7.55
N SER A 271 3.44 -4.63 7.87
CA SER A 271 2.96 -4.44 9.25
C SER A 271 3.49 -5.55 10.17
N LEU A 272 4.49 -5.19 10.98
CA LEU A 272 5.06 -6.05 12.03
C LEU A 272 4.04 -6.30 13.15
N GLY A 273 3.86 -7.58 13.48
CA GLY A 273 3.04 -8.07 14.58
C GLY A 273 3.73 -9.16 15.40
N GLY A 274 5.04 -9.07 15.66
CA GLY A 274 5.75 -9.84 16.69
C GLY A 274 5.63 -11.38 16.65
N VAL A 275 6.01 -12.01 17.78
CA VAL A 275 6.13 -13.48 17.96
C VAL A 275 4.79 -14.15 18.31
N ASP A 276 3.71 -13.37 18.50
CA ASP A 276 2.34 -13.83 18.76
C ASP A 276 1.41 -13.43 17.61
N TYR A 277 1.49 -14.18 16.51
CA TYR A 277 0.50 -14.14 15.43
C TYR A 277 -0.91 -14.42 15.98
N ASN A 278 -1.93 -13.68 15.51
CA ASN A 278 -3.36 -13.85 15.80
C ASN A 278 -3.88 -13.47 17.20
N ARG A 279 -4.22 -12.17 17.37
CA ARG A 279 -5.53 -11.87 17.98
C ARG A 279 -6.18 -10.53 17.64
N THR A 280 -5.48 -9.54 17.08
CA THR A 280 -6.11 -8.30 16.59
C THR A 280 -5.15 -7.46 15.75
N GLY A 281 -5.58 -6.94 14.59
CA GLY A 281 -4.96 -5.75 13.98
C GLY A 281 -4.11 -5.90 12.70
N MET A 282 -4.07 -7.06 12.02
CA MET A 282 -3.40 -7.11 10.70
C MET A 282 -4.28 -6.45 9.63
N THR A 283 -3.66 -5.70 8.71
CA THR A 283 -4.35 -4.95 7.63
C THR A 283 -5.33 -5.82 6.84
N PHE A 284 -4.89 -7.02 6.45
CA PHE A 284 -5.67 -7.94 5.60
C PHE A 284 -6.28 -9.14 6.34
N ALA A 285 -6.22 -9.19 7.68
CA ALA A 285 -6.79 -10.32 8.43
C ALA A 285 -8.31 -10.40 8.38
N THR A 286 -8.98 -9.31 8.02
CA THR A 286 -10.44 -9.28 7.86
C THR A 286 -10.84 -8.37 6.71
N LYS A 287 -12.02 -8.62 6.13
CA LYS A 287 -12.64 -7.66 5.19
C LYS A 287 -12.74 -6.24 5.76
N LYS A 288 -13.06 -6.10 7.06
CA LYS A 288 -13.25 -4.78 7.68
C LYS A 288 -11.95 -3.97 7.67
N SER A 289 -10.86 -4.56 8.16
CA SER A 289 -9.55 -3.92 8.18
C SER A 289 -9.00 -3.67 6.77
N ALA A 290 -9.32 -4.55 5.81
CA ALA A 290 -8.98 -4.34 4.40
C ALA A 290 -9.74 -3.15 3.79
N SER A 291 -11.05 -3.02 4.05
CA SER A 291 -11.85 -1.84 3.63
C SER A 291 -11.31 -0.55 4.24
N GLU A 292 -10.99 -0.55 5.53
CA GLU A 292 -10.39 0.61 6.21
C GLU A 292 -9.05 1.00 5.60
N TYR A 293 -8.28 0.01 5.12
CA TYR A 293 -7.04 0.26 4.38
C TYR A 293 -7.30 0.83 2.98
N VAL A 294 -8.24 0.27 2.20
CA VAL A 294 -8.60 0.82 0.88
C VAL A 294 -9.07 2.26 1.03
N ASP A 295 -9.97 2.54 1.96
CA ASP A 295 -10.47 3.89 2.21
C ASP A 295 -9.34 4.84 2.62
N SER A 296 -8.52 4.46 3.59
CA SER A 296 -7.54 5.38 4.18
C SER A 296 -6.21 5.49 3.42
N ALA A 297 -5.78 4.45 2.69
CA ALA A 297 -4.49 4.38 2.01
C ALA A 297 -4.58 4.53 0.49
N ILE A 298 -5.77 4.32 -0.09
CA ILE A 298 -5.97 4.41 -1.55
C ILE A 298 -6.97 5.53 -1.86
N ALA A 299 -8.20 5.47 -1.33
CA ALA A 299 -9.24 6.41 -1.71
C ALA A 299 -8.99 7.84 -1.18
N ARG A 300 -8.69 7.98 0.12
CA ARG A 300 -8.51 9.29 0.78
C ARG A 300 -7.27 10.04 0.29
N ASN A 301 -6.22 9.32 -0.08
CA ASN A 301 -4.99 9.93 -0.56
C ASN A 301 -5.23 10.74 -1.84
N ILE A 302 -6.13 10.31 -2.74
CA ILE A 302 -6.51 11.07 -3.94
C ILE A 302 -7.01 12.46 -3.58
N GLN A 303 -7.89 12.59 -2.58
CA GLN A 303 -8.40 13.92 -2.22
C GLN A 303 -7.29 14.84 -1.75
N HIS A 304 -6.34 14.29 -0.99
CA HIS A 304 -5.23 15.06 -0.48
C HIS A 304 -4.36 15.58 -1.62
N SER A 305 -3.93 14.70 -2.53
CA SER A 305 -3.10 15.08 -3.67
C SER A 305 -3.82 16.05 -4.60
N LEU A 306 -5.11 15.84 -4.87
CA LEU A 306 -5.87 16.67 -5.81
C LEU A 306 -6.28 18.03 -5.26
N ARG A 307 -6.52 18.17 -3.95
CA ARG A 307 -6.79 19.48 -3.35
C ARG A 307 -5.57 20.39 -3.38
N ASN A 308 -4.39 19.79 -3.24
CA ASN A 308 -3.13 20.50 -3.14
C ASN A 308 -2.46 20.69 -4.51
N TYR A 309 -3.03 20.11 -5.56
CA TYR A 309 -2.57 20.27 -6.94
C TYR A 309 -3.35 21.41 -7.63
N GLN A 310 -2.69 22.54 -7.86
CA GLN A 310 -3.33 23.74 -8.43
C GLN A 310 -3.76 23.59 -9.89
N ASP A 311 -3.13 22.70 -10.67
CA ASP A 311 -3.53 22.38 -12.05
C ASP A 311 -4.70 21.36 -12.10
N GLY A 312 -5.76 21.68 -11.35
CA GLY A 312 -6.89 20.82 -10.90
C GLY A 312 -7.81 20.19 -11.97
N GLY A 313 -7.28 19.84 -13.14
CA GLY A 313 -7.95 19.04 -14.17
C GLY A 313 -7.62 17.54 -14.10
N HIS A 314 -6.39 17.17 -13.69
CA HIS A 314 -5.96 15.77 -13.67
C HIS A 314 -6.70 14.99 -12.57
N PHE A 315 -7.17 13.77 -12.86
CA PHE A 315 -7.97 12.94 -11.94
C PHE A 315 -9.29 13.55 -11.41
N ARG A 316 -9.84 14.61 -12.01
CA ARG A 316 -11.11 15.21 -11.58
C ARG A 316 -12.26 14.20 -11.47
N ARG A 317 -12.27 13.14 -12.29
CA ARG A 317 -13.28 12.07 -12.23
C ARG A 317 -13.13 11.19 -10.99
N LEU A 318 -11.91 11.03 -10.46
CA LEU A 318 -11.69 10.33 -9.20
C LEU A 318 -12.22 11.13 -8.01
N ALA A 319 -12.03 12.45 -8.04
CA ALA A 319 -12.61 13.34 -7.04
C ALA A 319 -14.15 13.26 -7.04
N GLU A 320 -14.77 13.29 -8.22
CA GLU A 320 -16.22 13.11 -8.41
C GLU A 320 -16.72 11.79 -7.78
N LEU A 321 -16.03 10.67 -8.08
CA LEU A 321 -16.36 9.36 -7.49
C LEU A 321 -16.17 9.32 -5.98
N TYR A 322 -15.10 9.92 -5.46
CA TYR A 322 -14.86 9.93 -4.02
C TYR A 322 -15.89 10.78 -3.27
N GLU A 323 -16.22 11.97 -3.77
CA GLU A 323 -17.23 12.85 -3.17
C GLU A 323 -18.62 12.19 -3.11
N ALA A 324 -18.92 11.35 -4.09
CA ALA A 324 -20.12 10.52 -4.10
C ALA A 324 -20.02 9.27 -3.19
N ASN A 325 -18.88 9.02 -2.54
CA ASN A 325 -18.54 7.78 -1.81
C ASN A 325 -18.58 6.51 -2.69
N GLU A 326 -18.30 6.64 -3.98
CA GLU A 326 -18.36 5.56 -4.96
C GLU A 326 -16.98 5.02 -5.36
N LEU A 327 -15.91 5.75 -5.05
CA LEU A 327 -14.54 5.33 -5.40
C LEU A 327 -14.12 4.04 -4.69
N THR A 328 -14.41 3.90 -3.39
CA THR A 328 -14.11 2.67 -2.63
C THR A 328 -14.84 1.47 -3.24
N SER A 329 -16.09 1.65 -3.68
CA SER A 329 -16.83 0.64 -4.44
C SER A 329 -16.12 0.29 -5.74
N ALA A 330 -15.70 1.29 -6.53
CA ALA A 330 -15.00 1.06 -7.79
C ALA A 330 -13.69 0.26 -7.59
N ILE A 331 -12.88 0.60 -6.57
CA ILE A 331 -11.65 -0.12 -6.24
C ILE A 331 -11.96 -1.56 -5.79
N ASN A 332 -12.93 -1.76 -4.91
CA ASN A 332 -13.31 -3.10 -4.44
C ASN A 332 -13.81 -3.99 -5.59
N ARG A 333 -14.50 -3.42 -6.59
CA ARG A 333 -14.89 -4.13 -7.81
C ARG A 333 -13.70 -4.54 -8.66
N ILE A 334 -12.73 -3.66 -8.84
CA ILE A 334 -11.50 -3.95 -9.60
C ILE A 334 -10.70 -5.07 -8.93
N VAL A 335 -10.57 -5.02 -7.60
CA VAL A 335 -9.86 -6.07 -6.86
C VAL A 335 -10.61 -7.41 -6.97
N GLU A 336 -11.95 -7.42 -6.94
CA GLU A 336 -12.72 -8.67 -7.03
C GLU A 336 -12.68 -9.29 -8.43
N ASP A 337 -12.64 -8.46 -9.49
CA ASP A 337 -12.74 -8.91 -10.87
C ASP A 337 -11.63 -9.89 -11.25
N ILE A 338 -12.09 -11.10 -11.49
CA ILE A 338 -11.31 -12.29 -11.82
C ILE A 338 -10.75 -12.25 -13.23
N ASN A 339 -11.36 -11.48 -14.12
CA ASN A 339 -10.96 -11.49 -15.51
C ASN A 339 -9.78 -10.56 -15.76
N HIS A 340 -9.44 -9.69 -14.81
CA HIS A 340 -8.29 -8.78 -14.88
C HIS A 340 -8.21 -7.96 -16.17
N ARG A 341 -9.35 -7.76 -16.85
CA ARG A 341 -9.43 -7.04 -18.14
C ARG A 341 -9.59 -5.54 -17.97
N PHE A 342 -9.81 -5.08 -16.73
CA PHE A 342 -10.06 -3.68 -16.37
C PHE A 342 -11.03 -2.99 -17.35
N THR A 343 -12.19 -3.60 -17.62
CA THR A 343 -13.16 -3.06 -18.59
C THR A 343 -14.17 -2.14 -17.92
N LEU A 344 -14.87 -1.32 -18.71
CA LEU A 344 -15.94 -0.47 -18.19
C LEU A 344 -17.07 -1.30 -17.54
N SER A 345 -17.38 -2.47 -18.12
CA SER A 345 -18.39 -3.39 -17.60
C SER A 345 -18.11 -3.85 -16.16
N VAL A 346 -16.83 -4.01 -15.80
CA VAL A 346 -16.43 -4.38 -14.42
C VAL A 346 -16.92 -3.33 -13.42
N LEU A 347 -16.90 -2.05 -13.79
CA LEU A 347 -17.32 -0.93 -12.95
C LEU A 347 -18.82 -0.68 -12.97
N THR A 348 -19.51 -0.99 -14.09
CA THR A 348 -20.90 -0.57 -14.32
C THR A 348 -21.95 -1.66 -14.22
N ASP A 349 -21.61 -2.93 -14.41
CA ASP A 349 -22.61 -4.01 -14.42
C ASP A 349 -23.12 -4.32 -13.00
N ASP A 350 -24.18 -5.13 -12.88
CA ASP A 350 -24.59 -5.61 -11.56
C ASP A 350 -23.59 -6.64 -11.04
N PHE A 351 -23.25 -6.54 -9.75
CA PHE A 351 -22.27 -7.39 -9.10
C PHE A 351 -22.66 -8.86 -9.20
N LYS A 352 -21.68 -9.69 -9.60
CA LYS A 352 -21.77 -11.14 -9.62
C LYS A 352 -20.51 -11.71 -9.02
N SER A 353 -20.63 -12.66 -8.10
CA SER A 353 -19.45 -13.39 -7.61
C SER A 353 -19.00 -14.38 -8.68
N HIS A 354 -17.93 -14.01 -9.38
CA HIS A 354 -17.31 -14.90 -10.37
C HIS A 354 -16.69 -16.12 -9.68
N ASP A 355 -16.14 -15.95 -8.47
CA ASP A 355 -15.54 -17.00 -7.64
C ASP A 355 -16.54 -18.10 -7.29
N LEU A 356 -17.71 -17.70 -6.79
CA LEU A 356 -18.78 -18.62 -6.44
C LEU A 356 -19.27 -19.38 -7.68
N SER A 357 -19.47 -18.66 -8.79
CA SER A 357 -19.98 -19.23 -10.04
C SER A 357 -19.00 -20.18 -10.71
N LEU A 358 -17.71 -19.89 -10.67
CA LEU A 358 -16.65 -20.76 -11.20
C LEU A 358 -16.53 -22.01 -10.33
N THR A 359 -16.40 -21.86 -9.02
CA THR A 359 -16.24 -22.99 -8.11
C THR A 359 -17.46 -23.92 -8.15
N ALA A 360 -18.68 -23.37 -8.22
CA ALA A 360 -19.89 -24.17 -8.36
C ALA A 360 -19.91 -25.01 -9.65
N ARG A 361 -19.31 -24.53 -10.74
CA ARG A 361 -19.14 -25.31 -11.98
C ARG A 361 -18.04 -26.36 -11.85
N ASN A 362 -16.92 -26.02 -11.20
CA ASN A 362 -15.81 -26.94 -10.97
C ASN A 362 -16.23 -28.11 -10.09
N LEU A 363 -16.93 -27.85 -8.97
CA LEU A 363 -17.45 -28.88 -8.07
C LEU A 363 -18.45 -29.82 -8.75
N LEU A 364 -19.23 -29.36 -9.72
CA LEU A 364 -20.12 -30.23 -10.49
C LEU A 364 -19.36 -31.17 -11.45
N ARG A 365 -18.19 -30.74 -11.91
CA ARG A 365 -17.36 -31.46 -12.89
C ARG A 365 -16.21 -32.22 -12.25
N ASP A 366 -16.06 -32.15 -10.93
CA ASP A 366 -15.05 -32.89 -10.19
C ASP A 366 -15.28 -34.39 -10.39
N ARG A 367 -14.25 -35.08 -10.90
CA ARG A 367 -14.33 -36.51 -11.23
C ARG A 367 -14.28 -37.40 -10.00
N ASN A 368 -13.68 -36.91 -8.92
CA ASN A 368 -13.42 -37.68 -7.71
C ASN A 368 -14.50 -37.42 -6.65
N ASN A 369 -14.84 -36.15 -6.44
CA ASN A 369 -15.78 -35.72 -5.39
C ASN A 369 -16.77 -34.67 -5.92
N PRO A 370 -17.68 -35.04 -6.84
CA PRO A 370 -18.68 -34.10 -7.35
C PRO A 370 -19.61 -33.62 -6.24
N SER A 371 -19.93 -32.34 -6.22
CA SER A 371 -20.83 -31.74 -5.24
C SER A 371 -21.85 -30.80 -5.87
N THR A 372 -23.11 -30.94 -5.46
CA THR A 372 -24.22 -30.08 -5.87
C THR A 372 -24.60 -29.05 -4.81
N ILE A 373 -23.87 -28.96 -3.69
CA ILE A 373 -24.23 -28.11 -2.54
C ILE A 373 -24.44 -26.65 -2.97
N LEU A 374 -23.51 -26.11 -3.76
CA LEU A 374 -23.61 -24.73 -4.27
C LEU A 374 -24.75 -24.53 -5.29
N GLN A 375 -25.43 -25.58 -5.75
CA GLN A 375 -26.64 -25.46 -6.59
C GLN A 375 -27.92 -25.36 -5.76
N GLN A 376 -27.86 -25.71 -4.47
CA GLN A 376 -29.01 -25.74 -3.59
C GLN A 376 -29.17 -24.45 -2.77
N ILE A 377 -28.10 -23.68 -2.61
CA ILE A 377 -28.11 -22.39 -1.90
C ILE A 377 -28.84 -21.31 -2.69
N ASP A 378 -29.31 -20.28 -1.98
CA ASP A 378 -29.78 -19.05 -2.60
C ASP A 378 -28.57 -18.21 -3.05
N LYS A 379 -28.14 -18.43 -4.29
CA LYS A 379 -26.99 -17.72 -4.87
C LYS A 379 -27.21 -16.21 -4.95
N ASP A 380 -28.45 -15.76 -5.12
CA ASP A 380 -28.76 -14.35 -5.27
C ASP A 380 -28.64 -13.66 -3.92
N GLU A 381 -29.17 -14.24 -2.85
CA GLU A 381 -29.01 -13.71 -1.49
C GLU A 381 -27.55 -13.73 -1.04
N VAL A 382 -26.81 -14.82 -1.27
CA VAL A 382 -25.37 -14.89 -0.97
C VAL A 382 -24.61 -13.82 -1.75
N THR A 383 -24.91 -13.63 -3.04
CA THR A 383 -24.27 -12.59 -3.85
C THR A 383 -24.60 -11.18 -3.35
N GLN A 384 -25.84 -10.92 -2.95
CA GLN A 384 -26.25 -9.63 -2.39
C GLN A 384 -25.61 -9.34 -1.03
N GLN A 385 -25.52 -10.34 -0.15
CA GLN A 385 -24.84 -10.21 1.13
C GLN A 385 -23.34 -9.96 0.94
N LEU A 386 -22.69 -10.69 0.03
CA LEU A 386 -21.29 -10.47 -0.30
C LEU A 386 -21.09 -9.07 -0.85
N ARG A 387 -21.93 -8.63 -1.79
CA ARG A 387 -21.87 -7.27 -2.36
C ARG A 387 -21.92 -6.19 -1.28
N ARG A 388 -22.89 -6.30 -0.36
CA ARG A 388 -23.02 -5.37 0.79
C ARG A 388 -21.78 -5.43 1.67
N LEU A 389 -21.27 -6.64 1.93
CA LEU A 389 -20.07 -6.82 2.71
C LEU A 389 -18.86 -6.20 2.02
N LEU A 390 -18.70 -6.32 0.69
CA LEU A 390 -17.63 -5.72 -0.08
C LEU A 390 -17.79 -4.21 -0.35
N GLU A 391 -18.90 -3.60 0.10
CA GLU A 391 -19.21 -2.18 -0.18
C GLU A 391 -19.22 -1.87 -1.69
N VAL A 392 -19.73 -2.81 -2.49
CA VAL A 392 -19.84 -2.68 -3.95
C VAL A 392 -21.22 -2.16 -4.34
N LEU A 393 -21.26 -1.09 -5.13
CA LEU A 393 -22.48 -0.50 -5.66
C LEU A 393 -22.84 -1.10 -7.03
N ASN A 394 -24.10 -1.47 -7.19
CA ASN A 394 -24.69 -1.81 -8.49
C ASN A 394 -25.03 -0.55 -9.28
N LYS A 395 -25.30 -0.71 -10.59
CA LYS A 395 -25.59 0.40 -11.49
C LYS A 395 -26.70 1.33 -11.01
N GLY A 396 -27.76 0.76 -10.42
CA GLY A 396 -28.90 1.53 -9.90
C GLY A 396 -28.62 2.28 -8.60
N GLU A 397 -27.52 1.96 -7.91
CA GLU A 397 -27.09 2.60 -6.67
C GLU A 397 -25.99 3.66 -6.92
N GLN A 398 -25.39 3.66 -8.11
CA GLN A 398 -24.43 4.66 -8.56
C GLN A 398 -25.14 5.96 -8.93
N THR A 399 -24.67 7.05 -8.36
CA THR A 399 -25.07 8.43 -8.69
C THR A 399 -24.16 9.04 -9.76
N VAL A 400 -22.89 8.62 -9.81
CA VAL A 400 -21.93 9.06 -10.83
C VAL A 400 -22.03 8.15 -12.04
N LYS A 401 -22.15 8.76 -13.23
CA LYS A 401 -22.17 8.01 -14.49
C LYS A 401 -20.75 7.66 -14.92
N ILE A 402 -20.27 6.49 -14.51
CA ILE A 402 -18.97 5.96 -14.90
C ILE A 402 -18.90 5.75 -16.42
N ASN A 403 -17.86 6.28 -17.05
CA ASN A 403 -17.53 6.12 -18.46
C ASN A 403 -16.05 5.69 -18.62
N ASP A 404 -15.57 5.53 -19.87
CA ASP A 404 -14.18 5.12 -20.11
C ASP A 404 -13.12 6.11 -19.60
N GLU A 405 -13.43 7.41 -19.48
CA GLU A 405 -12.51 8.39 -18.87
C GLU A 405 -12.33 8.11 -17.37
N HIS A 406 -13.41 7.76 -16.66
CA HIS A 406 -13.33 7.36 -15.26
C HIS A 406 -12.50 6.09 -15.13
N ARG A 407 -12.76 5.08 -15.97
CA ARG A 407 -12.01 3.83 -15.99
C ARG A 407 -10.52 4.09 -16.20
N ALA A 408 -10.15 4.90 -17.21
CA ALA A 408 -8.77 5.23 -17.50
C ALA A 408 -8.09 5.93 -16.31
N GLN A 409 -8.76 6.91 -15.69
CA GLN A 409 -8.21 7.60 -14.51
C GLN A 409 -8.06 6.69 -13.30
N ILE A 410 -8.99 5.76 -13.06
CA ILE A 410 -8.84 4.78 -11.96
C ILE A 410 -7.65 3.86 -12.24
N LYS A 411 -7.51 3.38 -13.49
CA LYS A 411 -6.37 2.52 -13.86
C LYS A 411 -5.04 3.23 -13.68
N GLU A 412 -4.93 4.42 -14.25
CA GLU A 412 -3.73 5.26 -14.15
C GLU A 412 -3.36 5.54 -12.69
N TYR A 413 -4.35 5.84 -11.84
CA TYR A 413 -4.09 6.04 -10.43
C TYR A 413 -3.58 4.78 -9.72
N LEU A 414 -4.19 3.63 -9.98
CA LEU A 414 -3.76 2.36 -9.37
C LEU A 414 -2.37 1.92 -9.87
N ASP A 415 -2.03 2.23 -11.13
CA ASP A 415 -0.69 2.01 -11.69
C ASP A 415 0.36 2.91 -11.04
N LEU A 416 0.06 4.20 -10.84
CA LEU A 416 0.95 5.15 -10.14
C LEU A 416 1.22 4.76 -8.68
N LEU A 417 0.34 3.94 -8.09
CA LEU A 417 0.51 3.38 -6.75
C LEU A 417 1.29 2.05 -6.73
N ASP A 418 1.75 1.55 -7.89
CA ASP A 418 2.12 0.15 -8.16
C ASP A 418 1.14 -0.85 -7.52
N LEU A 419 -0.16 -0.56 -7.50
CA LEU A 419 -1.16 -1.51 -7.01
C LEU A 419 -1.62 -2.45 -8.13
N THR A 420 -1.53 -2.00 -9.37
CA THR A 420 -1.86 -2.77 -10.57
C THR A 420 -0.67 -2.85 -11.52
N VAL A 421 -0.48 -4.01 -12.17
CA VAL A 421 0.54 -4.22 -13.20
C VAL A 421 -0.06 -5.00 -14.35
N ASP A 422 0.10 -4.50 -15.57
CA ASP A 422 -0.40 -5.18 -16.76
C ASP A 422 0.62 -6.18 -17.31
N ILE A 423 0.13 -7.40 -17.52
CA ILE A 423 0.86 -8.49 -18.17
C ILE A 423 0.17 -8.78 -19.49
N ASP A 424 0.94 -8.99 -20.55
CA ASP A 424 0.39 -9.26 -21.87
C ASP A 424 -0.30 -10.62 -21.91
N THR A 425 -1.45 -10.68 -22.59
CA THR A 425 -2.11 -11.93 -22.99
C THR A 425 -2.04 -12.02 -24.49
N VAL A 426 -1.17 -12.90 -24.99
CA VAL A 426 -0.93 -13.07 -26.42
C VAL A 426 -1.75 -14.25 -26.95
N TYR A 427 -2.29 -14.10 -28.15
CA TYR A 427 -3.11 -15.13 -28.80
C TYR A 427 -2.40 -15.67 -30.04
N LEU A 428 -2.36 -17.00 -30.18
CA LEU A 428 -1.95 -17.66 -31.41
C LEU A 428 -3.17 -18.33 -32.07
N PRO A 429 -3.37 -18.13 -33.39
CA PRO A 429 -2.51 -17.38 -34.32
C PRO A 429 -2.80 -15.85 -34.39
N ASP A 430 -3.85 -15.34 -33.72
CA ASP A 430 -4.27 -13.94 -33.83
C ASP A 430 -3.47 -12.97 -32.93
N LEU A 431 -2.32 -12.53 -33.42
CA LEU A 431 -1.43 -11.62 -32.69
C LEU A 431 -1.95 -10.17 -32.61
N ASN A 432 -3.00 -9.80 -33.34
CA ASN A 432 -3.52 -8.42 -33.30
C ASN A 432 -4.41 -8.17 -32.08
N ARG A 433 -4.74 -9.23 -31.33
CA ARG A 433 -5.52 -9.12 -30.11
C ARG A 433 -4.65 -8.60 -28.97
N ASN A 434 -4.73 -7.30 -28.74
CA ASN A 434 -4.09 -6.64 -27.61
C ASN A 434 -4.99 -6.76 -26.38
N GLU A 435 -4.74 -7.78 -25.56
CA GLU A 435 -5.40 -7.97 -24.27
C GLU A 435 -4.36 -7.96 -23.16
N LYS A 436 -4.72 -7.34 -22.04
CA LYS A 436 -3.89 -7.28 -20.84
C LYS A 436 -4.58 -8.02 -19.70
N HIS A 437 -3.76 -8.68 -18.89
CA HIS A 437 -4.11 -9.26 -17.62
C HIS A 437 -3.52 -8.36 -16.52
N THR A 438 -4.37 -7.57 -15.87
CA THR A 438 -4.00 -6.64 -14.79
C THR A 438 -3.87 -7.35 -13.44
N VAL A 439 -2.64 -7.62 -12.99
CA VAL A 439 -2.35 -8.22 -11.68
C VAL A 439 -2.43 -7.20 -10.55
N ILE A 440 -2.96 -7.61 -9.38
CA ILE A 440 -2.92 -6.82 -8.14
C ILE A 440 -1.66 -7.17 -7.33
N THR A 441 -0.83 -6.19 -7.02
CA THR A 441 0.47 -6.40 -6.35
C THR A 441 0.37 -6.66 -4.84
N GLN A 442 -0.81 -6.44 -4.25
CA GLN A 442 -1.09 -6.70 -2.83
C GLN A 442 -2.02 -7.91 -2.67
N PRO A 443 -1.51 -9.15 -2.65
CA PRO A 443 -2.35 -10.34 -2.65
C PRO A 443 -3.28 -10.43 -1.44
N GLY A 444 -2.84 -9.96 -0.26
CA GLY A 444 -3.69 -9.97 0.95
C GLY A 444 -4.99 -9.19 0.79
N LEU A 445 -5.00 -8.14 -0.05
CA LEU A 445 -6.22 -7.38 -0.34
C LEU A 445 -7.26 -8.24 -1.07
N ARG A 446 -6.83 -9.03 -2.06
CA ARG A 446 -7.72 -9.97 -2.78
C ARG A 446 -8.16 -11.13 -1.91
N TYR A 447 -7.25 -11.67 -1.09
CA TYR A 447 -7.59 -12.77 -0.18
C TYR A 447 -8.66 -12.36 0.85
N ALA A 448 -8.62 -11.13 1.36
CA ALA A 448 -9.64 -10.63 2.29
C ALA A 448 -11.06 -10.64 1.70
N GLN A 449 -11.20 -10.46 0.37
CA GLN A 449 -12.49 -10.58 -0.32
C GLN A 449 -12.93 -12.05 -0.49
N ALA A 450 -11.98 -12.95 -0.75
CA ALA A 450 -12.24 -14.39 -0.77
C ALA A 450 -12.75 -14.89 0.59
N GLU A 451 -12.14 -14.42 1.68
CA GLU A 451 -12.59 -14.71 3.04
C GLU A 451 -14.00 -14.15 3.31
N ALA A 452 -14.31 -12.96 2.78
CA ALA A 452 -15.64 -12.37 2.86
C ALA A 452 -16.69 -13.27 2.21
N LEU A 453 -16.41 -13.85 1.03
CA LEU A 453 -17.28 -14.82 0.36
C LEU A 453 -17.53 -16.05 1.25
N ILE A 454 -16.48 -16.62 1.86
CA ILE A 454 -16.63 -17.77 2.75
C ILE A 454 -17.50 -17.42 3.96
N ARG A 455 -17.29 -16.25 4.57
CA ARG A 455 -18.09 -15.79 5.72
C ARG A 455 -19.57 -15.62 5.34
N THR A 456 -19.86 -15.04 4.18
CA THR A 456 -21.22 -14.91 3.67
C THR A 456 -21.85 -16.28 3.41
N LEU A 457 -21.13 -17.19 2.76
CA LEU A 457 -21.65 -18.54 2.48
C LEU A 457 -21.92 -19.31 3.78
N MET A 458 -21.09 -19.18 4.81
CA MET A 458 -21.30 -19.79 6.12
C MET A 458 -22.50 -19.20 6.89
N GLN A 459 -23.04 -18.06 6.44
CA GLN A 459 -24.23 -17.43 6.99
C GLN A 459 -25.51 -17.84 6.28
N ASP A 460 -25.43 -18.42 5.09
CA ASP A 460 -26.57 -18.90 4.31
C ASP A 460 -27.34 -20.02 5.04
N ASP A 461 -28.67 -19.91 5.05
CA ASP A 461 -29.54 -20.81 5.80
C ASP A 461 -29.52 -22.23 5.25
N VAL A 462 -29.50 -22.39 3.92
CA VAL A 462 -29.44 -23.70 3.26
C VAL A 462 -28.07 -24.32 3.47
N PHE A 463 -26.99 -23.56 3.26
CA PHE A 463 -25.63 -24.03 3.44
C PHE A 463 -25.39 -24.55 4.86
N ARG A 464 -25.97 -23.90 5.88
CA ARG A 464 -25.88 -24.32 7.29
C ARG A 464 -26.56 -25.65 7.59
N THR A 465 -27.46 -26.13 6.74
CA THR A 465 -28.12 -27.44 6.92
C THR A 465 -27.20 -28.63 6.61
N PHE A 466 -26.15 -28.42 5.80
CA PHE A 466 -25.16 -29.46 5.50
C PHE A 466 -24.22 -29.71 6.68
N SER A 467 -23.63 -30.91 6.70
CA SER A 467 -22.67 -31.28 7.74
C SER A 467 -21.46 -30.34 7.75
N LEU A 468 -20.81 -30.23 8.90
CA LEU A 468 -19.59 -29.42 9.02
C LEU A 468 -18.49 -29.91 8.06
N ALA A 469 -18.39 -31.22 7.83
CA ALA A 469 -17.42 -31.81 6.91
C ALA A 469 -17.68 -31.37 5.46
N GLU A 470 -18.93 -31.43 5.01
CA GLU A 470 -19.33 -30.98 3.67
C GLU A 470 -19.10 -29.48 3.47
N ARG A 471 -19.49 -28.66 4.45
CA ARG A 471 -19.25 -27.21 4.41
C ARG A 471 -17.76 -26.89 4.36
N ASN A 472 -16.94 -27.56 5.16
CA ASN A 472 -15.50 -27.38 5.16
C ASN A 472 -14.87 -27.81 3.83
N ALA A 473 -15.32 -28.91 3.22
CA ALA A 473 -14.84 -29.34 1.92
C ALA A 473 -15.16 -28.33 0.81
N VAL A 474 -16.38 -27.80 0.76
CA VAL A 474 -16.79 -26.79 -0.23
C VAL A 474 -16.03 -25.48 -0.03
N THR A 475 -15.91 -25.00 1.21
CA THR A 475 -15.20 -23.74 1.50
C THR A 475 -13.70 -23.86 1.23
N ALA A 476 -13.08 -24.99 1.57
CA ALA A 476 -11.69 -25.27 1.23
C ALA A 476 -11.48 -25.30 -0.30
N ARG A 477 -12.44 -25.86 -1.05
CA ARG A 477 -12.37 -25.86 -2.52
C ARG A 477 -12.45 -24.46 -3.11
N ILE A 478 -13.36 -23.61 -2.64
CA ILE A 478 -13.46 -22.20 -3.07
C ILE A 478 -12.15 -21.49 -2.82
N LEU A 479 -11.59 -21.60 -1.61
CA LEU A 479 -10.33 -20.96 -1.28
C LEU A 479 -9.18 -21.47 -2.16
N SER A 480 -9.07 -22.79 -2.38
CA SER A 480 -8.02 -23.36 -3.22
C SER A 480 -8.11 -22.89 -4.69
N ASP A 481 -9.32 -22.83 -5.27
CA ASP A 481 -9.52 -22.32 -6.63
C ASP A 481 -9.16 -20.82 -6.75
N ILE A 482 -9.38 -20.02 -5.71
CA ILE A 482 -8.98 -18.61 -5.66
C ILE A 482 -7.47 -18.46 -5.46
N GLN A 483 -6.91 -19.15 -4.47
CA GLN A 483 -5.48 -19.12 -4.16
C GLN A 483 -4.63 -19.59 -5.35
N GLY A 484 -5.11 -20.54 -6.14
CA GLY A 484 -4.38 -20.97 -7.33
C GLY A 484 -4.25 -19.92 -8.42
N ARG A 485 -5.29 -19.12 -8.65
CA ARG A 485 -5.22 -17.98 -9.57
C ARG A 485 -4.33 -16.87 -9.01
N MET A 486 -4.44 -16.60 -7.72
CA MET A 486 -3.56 -15.64 -7.06
C MET A 486 -2.08 -16.06 -7.11
N MET A 487 -1.80 -17.35 -6.96
CA MET A 487 -0.44 -17.89 -7.07
C MET A 487 0.10 -17.75 -8.51
N GLU A 488 -0.72 -18.01 -9.52
CA GLU A 488 -0.38 -17.76 -10.93
C GLU A 488 -0.03 -16.29 -11.16
N ASP A 489 -0.86 -15.36 -10.65
CA ASP A 489 -0.63 -13.93 -10.73
C ASP A 489 0.67 -13.50 -10.06
N ILE A 490 0.96 -14.03 -8.86
CA ILE A 490 2.21 -13.76 -8.13
C ILE A 490 3.42 -14.23 -8.93
N VAL A 491 3.38 -15.46 -9.45
CA VAL A 491 4.47 -16.03 -10.27
C VAL A 491 4.71 -15.19 -11.51
N LEU A 492 3.65 -14.81 -12.23
CA LEU A 492 3.74 -13.96 -13.41
C LEU A 492 4.33 -12.59 -13.10
N LEU A 493 3.81 -11.93 -12.07
CA LEU A 493 4.26 -10.60 -11.65
C LEU A 493 5.73 -10.61 -11.24
N GLU A 494 6.11 -11.49 -10.32
CA GLU A 494 7.49 -11.55 -9.82
C GLU A 494 8.48 -11.97 -10.91
N THR A 495 8.09 -12.87 -11.81
CA THR A 495 8.94 -13.26 -12.95
C THR A 495 9.15 -12.08 -13.88
N LYS A 496 8.08 -11.32 -14.21
CA LYS A 496 8.16 -10.12 -15.04
C LYS A 496 9.06 -9.06 -14.43
N MET A 497 8.90 -8.78 -13.14
CA MET A 497 9.71 -7.78 -12.44
C MET A 497 11.18 -8.16 -12.37
N SER A 498 11.48 -9.46 -12.32
CA SER A 498 12.85 -9.97 -12.16
C SER A 498 13.58 -10.16 -13.50
N HIS A 499 12.87 -10.12 -14.63
CA HIS A 499 13.44 -10.29 -15.98
C HIS A 499 13.12 -9.10 -16.89
N PRO A 500 13.63 -7.89 -16.61
CA PRO A 500 13.28 -6.67 -17.37
C PRO A 500 13.73 -6.67 -18.84
N LYS A 501 14.57 -7.63 -19.24
CA LYS A 501 15.04 -7.81 -20.63
C LYS A 501 14.26 -8.87 -21.40
N CYS A 502 13.39 -9.62 -20.74
CA CYS A 502 12.57 -10.66 -21.34
C CYS A 502 11.12 -10.19 -21.45
N ASP A 503 10.41 -10.71 -22.44
CA ASP A 503 8.95 -10.57 -22.52
C ASP A 503 8.31 -11.70 -21.69
N VAL A 504 7.56 -11.33 -20.65
CA VAL A 504 6.81 -12.26 -19.80
C VAL A 504 5.31 -12.06 -20.02
N PHE A 505 4.62 -13.10 -20.50
CA PHE A 505 3.22 -13.01 -20.93
C PHE A 505 2.45 -14.33 -20.78
N LYS A 506 1.12 -14.26 -20.75
CA LYS A 506 0.22 -15.42 -20.91
C LYS A 506 0.05 -15.75 -22.39
N LEU A 507 0.07 -17.02 -22.77
CA LEU A 507 -0.08 -17.44 -24.17
C LEU A 507 -1.33 -18.30 -24.38
N MET A 508 -2.26 -17.76 -25.15
CA MET A 508 -3.56 -18.36 -25.45
C MET A 508 -3.56 -19.03 -26.82
N PHE A 509 -4.19 -20.19 -26.92
CA PHE A 509 -4.47 -20.89 -28.18
C PHE A 509 -5.99 -21.05 -28.35
N ASP A 510 -6.42 -21.54 -29.53
CA ASP A 510 -7.83 -21.89 -29.77
C ASP A 510 -8.40 -22.85 -28.72
N ARG A 511 -7.54 -23.71 -28.14
CA ARG A 511 -7.89 -24.63 -27.06
C ARG A 511 -6.80 -24.69 -25.99
N GLY A 512 -7.04 -24.04 -24.87
CA GLY A 512 -6.14 -23.99 -23.70
C GLY A 512 -5.03 -22.96 -23.88
N GLU A 513 -4.12 -22.93 -22.92
CA GLU A 513 -3.15 -21.87 -22.74
C GLU A 513 -1.81 -22.42 -22.26
N PHE A 514 -0.78 -21.56 -22.22
CA PHE A 514 0.33 -21.64 -21.28
C PHE A 514 0.15 -20.51 -20.29
N ASP A 515 0.18 -20.84 -18.99
CA ASP A 515 -0.02 -19.89 -17.90
C ASP A 515 1.05 -18.79 -17.92
N MET A 516 2.27 -19.12 -18.36
CA MET A 516 3.35 -18.14 -18.54
C MET A 516 4.33 -18.58 -19.63
N VAL A 517 4.80 -17.61 -20.42
CA VAL A 517 5.94 -17.72 -21.33
C VAL A 517 6.95 -16.64 -20.97
N VAL A 518 8.22 -17.02 -20.86
CA VAL A 518 9.34 -16.10 -20.70
C VAL A 518 10.15 -16.16 -21.99
N PHE A 519 10.09 -15.11 -22.80
CA PHE A 519 10.79 -15.00 -24.08
C PHE A 519 11.98 -14.06 -23.95
N ASP A 520 13.17 -14.57 -24.30
CA ASP A 520 14.39 -13.77 -24.42
C ASP A 520 14.60 -13.38 -25.89
N PRO A 521 14.38 -12.10 -26.26
CA PRO A 521 14.55 -11.64 -27.63
C PRO A 521 16.02 -11.62 -28.08
N GLU A 522 16.99 -11.51 -27.16
CA GLU A 522 18.42 -11.51 -27.47
C GLU A 522 18.90 -12.92 -27.81
N ALA A 523 18.47 -13.91 -27.03
CA ALA A 523 18.79 -15.32 -27.27
C ALA A 523 17.90 -15.98 -28.34
N ALA A 524 16.81 -15.33 -28.74
CA ALA A 524 15.77 -15.89 -29.62
C ALA A 524 15.30 -17.27 -29.12
N SER A 525 14.93 -17.33 -27.84
CA SER A 525 14.50 -18.57 -27.18
C SER A 525 13.48 -18.28 -26.08
N CYS A 526 12.69 -19.28 -25.70
CA CYS A 526 11.69 -19.11 -24.65
C CYS A 526 11.60 -20.30 -23.70
N ALA A 527 11.09 -20.07 -22.50
CA ALA A 527 10.66 -21.09 -21.56
C ALA A 527 9.12 -21.01 -21.36
N VAL A 528 8.49 -22.17 -21.19
CA VAL A 528 7.02 -22.28 -21.06
C VAL A 528 6.64 -22.93 -19.74
N TYR A 529 5.56 -22.44 -19.13
CA TYR A 529 5.22 -22.75 -17.74
C TYR A 529 3.72 -23.03 -17.57
N GLU A 530 3.42 -23.94 -16.65
CA GLU A 530 2.10 -24.15 -16.05
C GLU A 530 2.22 -23.90 -14.53
N VAL A 531 1.26 -23.20 -13.93
CA VAL A 531 1.24 -22.91 -12.49
C VAL A 531 0.09 -23.67 -11.85
N LYS A 532 0.37 -24.39 -10.76
CA LYS A 532 -0.63 -25.25 -10.09
C LYS A 532 -0.49 -25.14 -8.57
N HIS A 533 -1.58 -24.77 -7.89
CA HIS A 533 -1.63 -24.70 -6.42
C HIS A 533 -1.63 -26.07 -5.71
N SER A 534 -1.47 -27.17 -6.45
CA SER A 534 -1.41 -28.51 -5.86
C SER A 534 -0.03 -28.80 -5.29
N ALA A 535 0.03 -29.60 -4.23
CA ALA A 535 1.26 -30.23 -3.75
C ALA A 535 1.57 -31.55 -4.48
N GLU A 536 0.62 -32.10 -5.23
CA GLU A 536 0.77 -33.36 -5.96
C GLU A 536 1.19 -33.10 -7.41
N ALA A 537 2.12 -33.91 -7.89
CA ALA A 537 2.55 -33.94 -9.29
C ALA A 537 1.75 -34.99 -10.08
N VAL A 538 0.90 -34.55 -11.00
CA VAL A 538 0.05 -35.41 -11.84
C VAL A 538 0.18 -35.05 -13.32
N ASP A 539 0.08 -36.05 -14.20
CA ASP A 539 0.38 -35.87 -15.63
C ASP A 539 -0.57 -34.87 -16.34
N GLU A 540 -1.78 -34.71 -15.83
CA GLU A 540 -2.75 -33.75 -16.38
C GLU A 540 -2.30 -32.29 -16.24
N GLN A 541 -1.35 -31.98 -15.35
CA GLN A 541 -0.85 -30.63 -15.10
C GLN A 541 0.03 -30.08 -16.22
N TYR A 542 0.79 -30.93 -16.94
CA TYR A 542 1.66 -30.50 -18.03
C TYR A 542 1.10 -30.83 -19.42
N ARG A 543 -0.18 -31.24 -19.51
CA ARG A 543 -0.79 -31.73 -20.77
C ARG A 543 -0.64 -30.75 -21.93
N HIS A 544 -0.64 -29.44 -21.66
CA HIS A 544 -0.45 -28.42 -22.69
C HIS A 544 1.03 -28.26 -23.06
N LEU A 545 1.95 -28.34 -22.09
CA LEU A 545 3.40 -28.26 -22.32
C LEU A 545 3.94 -29.38 -23.23
N VAL A 546 3.22 -30.50 -23.33
CA VAL A 546 3.57 -31.62 -24.23
C VAL A 546 2.73 -31.67 -25.51
N ASP A 547 1.82 -30.72 -25.70
CA ASP A 547 1.06 -30.61 -26.95
C ASP A 547 1.99 -30.14 -28.07
N THR A 548 2.24 -31.04 -29.03
CA THR A 548 3.17 -30.81 -30.14
C THR A 548 2.79 -29.58 -30.95
N GLY A 549 1.49 -29.40 -31.26
CA GLY A 549 1.04 -28.27 -32.08
C GLY A 549 1.22 -26.93 -31.38
N LYS A 550 0.95 -26.88 -30.06
CA LYS A 550 1.21 -25.68 -29.26
C LYS A 550 2.70 -25.37 -29.20
N CYS A 551 3.53 -26.38 -28.94
CA CYS A 551 4.99 -26.20 -28.87
C CYS A 551 5.55 -25.70 -30.20
N GLU A 552 5.18 -26.31 -31.32
CA GLU A 552 5.62 -25.90 -32.65
C GLU A 552 5.18 -24.47 -32.99
N ALA A 553 3.95 -24.09 -32.65
CA ALA A 553 3.45 -22.72 -32.87
C ALA A 553 4.19 -21.69 -32.00
N THR A 554 4.50 -22.03 -30.75
CA THR A 554 5.31 -21.18 -29.87
C THR A 554 6.74 -21.07 -30.39
N GLU A 555 7.38 -22.19 -30.76
CA GLU A 555 8.76 -22.22 -31.25
C GLU A 555 8.93 -21.44 -32.56
N PHE A 556 7.95 -21.56 -33.46
CA PHE A 556 7.91 -20.79 -34.69
C PHE A 556 7.94 -19.28 -34.44
N ARG A 557 7.31 -18.81 -33.36
CA ARG A 557 7.15 -17.39 -33.07
C ARG A 557 8.24 -16.82 -32.16
N TYR A 558 8.63 -17.57 -31.13
CA TYR A 558 9.47 -17.11 -30.02
C TYR A 558 10.82 -17.84 -29.93
N GLY A 559 11.13 -18.67 -30.92
CA GLY A 559 12.37 -19.44 -30.97
C GLY A 559 12.33 -20.70 -30.09
N SER A 560 13.44 -21.40 -29.99
CA SER A 560 13.47 -22.74 -29.38
C SER A 560 12.98 -22.74 -27.93
N ILE A 561 12.15 -23.72 -27.56
CA ILE A 561 11.75 -23.91 -26.16
C ILE A 561 12.93 -24.51 -25.39
N THR A 562 13.53 -23.73 -24.48
CA THR A 562 14.69 -24.13 -23.68
C THR A 562 14.31 -24.94 -22.45
N GLY A 563 13.06 -24.83 -21.99
CA GLY A 563 12.56 -25.59 -20.86
C GLY A 563 11.05 -25.55 -20.73
N LYS A 564 10.51 -26.60 -20.10
CA LYS A 564 9.09 -26.80 -19.81
C LYS A 564 8.91 -27.05 -18.33
N TYR A 565 8.14 -26.19 -17.67
CA TYR A 565 8.12 -26.14 -16.21
C TYR A 565 6.69 -26.23 -15.66
N VAL A 566 6.52 -26.97 -14.56
CA VAL A 566 5.32 -26.90 -13.74
C VAL A 566 5.70 -26.30 -12.40
N ILE A 567 5.25 -25.08 -12.13
CA ILE A 567 5.46 -24.40 -10.83
C ILE A 567 4.32 -24.82 -9.90
N TYR A 568 4.67 -25.46 -8.78
CA TYR A 568 3.68 -26.06 -7.88
C TYR A 568 4.13 -26.08 -6.42
N ARG A 569 3.33 -26.66 -5.51
CA ARG A 569 3.63 -26.62 -4.06
C ARG A 569 4.40 -27.82 -3.53
N GLY A 570 4.64 -28.86 -4.33
CA GLY A 570 5.40 -30.04 -3.91
C GLY A 570 6.91 -29.86 -4.07
N GLU A 571 7.66 -30.96 -3.91
CA GLU A 571 9.14 -30.95 -4.00
C GLU A 571 9.64 -30.81 -5.44
N THR A 572 10.72 -30.05 -5.64
CA THR A 572 11.34 -29.89 -6.96
C THR A 572 11.90 -31.23 -7.47
N HIS A 573 11.52 -31.63 -8.68
CA HIS A 573 12.01 -32.84 -9.34
C HIS A 573 11.74 -32.82 -10.85
N ASP A 574 12.42 -33.71 -11.58
CA ASP A 574 12.18 -33.91 -13.00
C ASP A 574 11.27 -35.10 -13.26
N ARG A 575 10.31 -34.95 -14.17
CA ARG A 575 9.40 -36.02 -14.58
C ARG A 575 9.03 -35.89 -16.04
N ASN A 576 9.27 -36.96 -16.83
CA ASN A 576 8.87 -37.03 -18.24
C ASN A 576 9.35 -35.85 -19.12
N GLY A 577 10.54 -35.30 -18.83
CA GLY A 577 11.08 -34.14 -19.55
C GLY A 577 10.43 -32.80 -19.16
N ILE A 578 9.68 -32.78 -18.06
CA ILE A 578 9.09 -31.60 -17.44
C ILE A 578 9.76 -31.35 -16.09
N HIS A 579 10.15 -30.11 -15.85
CA HIS A 579 10.75 -29.67 -14.59
C HIS A 579 9.63 -29.23 -13.63
N TYR A 580 9.35 -30.04 -12.62
CA TYR A 580 8.47 -29.63 -11.53
C TYR A 580 9.28 -28.80 -10.53
N VAL A 581 8.89 -27.56 -10.31
CA VAL A 581 9.61 -26.61 -9.46
C VAL A 581 8.71 -26.16 -8.32
N ASN A 582 9.20 -26.29 -7.09
CA ASN A 582 8.51 -25.74 -5.93
C ASN A 582 8.36 -24.21 -6.08
N VAL A 583 7.17 -23.68 -5.87
CA VAL A 583 6.85 -22.26 -6.05
C VAL A 583 7.66 -21.36 -5.12
N GLU A 584 7.93 -21.80 -3.89
CA GLU A 584 8.68 -21.02 -2.91
C GLU A 584 10.17 -21.00 -3.29
N GLU A 585 10.72 -22.13 -3.77
CA GLU A 585 12.08 -22.17 -4.34
C GLU A 585 12.20 -21.28 -5.58
N TYR A 586 11.21 -21.34 -6.48
CA TYR A 586 11.17 -20.52 -7.69
C TYR A 586 11.16 -19.03 -7.35
N LEU A 587 10.21 -18.57 -6.51
CA LEU A 587 10.08 -17.16 -6.15
C LEU A 587 11.29 -16.64 -5.36
N ASN A 588 11.86 -17.47 -4.47
CA ASN A 588 13.09 -17.12 -3.76
C ASN A 588 14.32 -17.03 -4.70
N GLY A 589 14.31 -17.74 -5.82
CA GLY A 589 15.36 -17.71 -6.84
C GLY A 589 15.32 -16.52 -7.81
N LEU A 590 14.27 -15.68 -7.76
CA LEU A 590 14.09 -14.54 -8.66
C LEU A 590 14.87 -13.27 -8.26
N GLY A 591 15.67 -13.30 -7.18
CA GLY A 591 16.33 -12.13 -6.58
C GLY A 591 17.78 -11.90 -7.00
#